data_AF-A0A5D6WSQ4-F1
#
_entry.id   AF-A0A5D6WSQ4-F1
#
_cell.length_a   1.000
_cell.length_b   1.000
_cell.length_c   1.000
_cell.angle_alpha   90.00
_cell.angle_beta   90.00
_cell.angle_gamma   90.00
#
_symmetry.space_group_name_H-M   'P 1'
#
loop_
_entity.id
_entity.type
_entity.pdbx_description
1 polymer ?
#
loop_
_entity_poly.entity_id
_entity_poly.type
_entity_poly.pdbx_seq_one_letter_code
_entity_poly.pdbx_strand_id
1 'polypeptide(L)'
;MLLSYRYDELGRKISQTDITGRQVNNRFDKSNQLVDICNEFDQSIVSFARDADGAIQKITHANGMWQDIAYDADKNIVSLTVATPDKILAQNTYRYDGNGQRIEKNELTGHNTTL
;
A
#
# COMPACT_ATOMS: atom_id res chain seq x y z
N MET A 1 -20.72 17.59 17.25
CA MET A 1 -19.90 16.37 17.34
C MET A 1 -18.45 16.77 17.04
N LEU A 2 -17.46 16.18 17.71
CA LEU A 2 -16.04 16.46 17.49
C LEU A 2 -15.36 15.22 16.89
N LEU A 3 -14.26 15.40 16.18
CA LEU A 3 -13.36 14.33 15.77
C LEU A 3 -12.87 13.55 17.00
N SER A 4 -12.98 12.22 16.95
CA SER A 4 -12.58 11.35 18.07
C SER A 4 -11.66 10.22 17.62
N TYR A 5 -10.83 9.75 18.55
CA TYR A 5 -9.81 8.74 18.31
C TYR A 5 -9.82 7.71 19.43
N ARG A 6 -9.54 6.45 19.08
CA ARG A 6 -9.31 5.38 20.04
C ARG A 6 -7.94 4.76 19.81
N TYR A 7 -7.31 4.38 20.91
CA TYR A 7 -5.99 3.79 20.93
C TYR A 7 -6.05 2.46 21.69
N ASP A 8 -5.15 1.54 21.35
CA ASP A 8 -4.92 0.34 22.15
C ASP A 8 -3.88 0.56 23.26
N GLU A 9 -3.57 -0.50 24.00
CA GLU A 9 -2.63 -0.49 25.13
C GLU A 9 -1.20 -0.14 24.73
N LEU A 10 -0.84 -0.33 23.45
CA LEU A 10 0.46 0.04 22.90
C LEU A 10 0.47 1.48 22.37
N GLY A 11 -0.61 2.25 22.59
CA GLY A 11 -0.75 3.63 22.15
C GLY A 11 -1.02 3.78 20.65
N ARG A 12 -1.49 2.72 19.97
CA ARG A 12 -1.69 2.72 18.52
C ARG A 12 -3.11 3.11 18.19
N LYS A 13 -3.29 4.00 17.22
CA LYS A 13 -4.62 4.44 16.80
C LYS A 13 -5.36 3.30 16.12
N ILE A 14 -6.34 2.72 16.80
CA ILE A 14 -7.19 1.62 16.28
C ILE A 14 -8.49 2.12 15.67
N SER A 15 -8.91 3.36 15.96
CA SER A 15 -10.13 3.93 15.40
C SER A 15 -10.09 5.44 15.31
N GLN A 16 -10.73 5.99 14.29
CA GLN A 16 -10.98 7.41 14.09
C GLN A 16 -12.43 7.60 13.64
N THR A 17 -13.16 8.48 14.30
CA THR A 17 -14.54 8.83 13.92
C THR A 17 -14.62 10.32 13.62
N ASP A 18 -15.04 10.66 12.40
CA ASP A 18 -15.16 12.04 11.96
C ASP A 18 -16.41 12.74 12.51
N ILE A 19 -16.55 14.04 12.23
CA ILE A 19 -17.67 14.85 12.71
C ILE A 19 -19.04 14.43 12.14
N THR A 20 -19.04 13.66 11.06
CA THR A 20 -20.25 13.11 10.42
C THR A 20 -20.64 11.76 11.00
N GLY A 21 -19.82 11.20 11.89
CA GLY A 21 -20.02 9.89 12.51
C GLY A 21 -19.41 8.73 11.72
N ARG A 22 -18.77 8.98 10.58
CA ARG A 22 -18.08 7.92 9.82
C ARG A 22 -16.84 7.47 10.57
N GLN A 23 -16.65 6.16 10.65
CA GLN A 23 -15.56 5.55 11.40
C GLN A 23 -14.63 4.78 10.48
N VAL A 24 -13.34 4.91 10.73
CA VAL A 24 -12.29 4.10 10.13
C VAL A 24 -11.53 3.39 11.24
N ASN A 25 -11.30 2.10 11.06
CA ASN A 25 -10.61 1.25 12.01
C ASN A 25 -9.29 0.75 11.42
N ASN A 26 -8.23 0.73 12.23
CA ASN A 26 -6.92 0.21 11.83
C ASN A 26 -6.68 -1.12 12.53
N ARG A 27 -6.22 -2.12 11.78
CA ARG A 27 -5.83 -3.43 12.31
C ARG A 27 -4.33 -3.62 12.18
N PHE A 28 -3.74 -4.12 13.24
CA PHE A 28 -2.30 -4.36 13.35
C PHE A 28 -2.03 -5.84 13.59
N ASP A 29 -0.92 -6.35 13.07
CA ASP A 29 -0.43 -7.69 13.40
C ASP A 29 0.30 -7.73 14.76
N LYS A 30 0.81 -8.92 15.09
CA LYS A 30 1.59 -9.18 16.31
C LYS A 30 2.95 -8.47 16.32
N SER A 31 3.48 -8.12 15.15
CA SER A 31 4.74 -7.40 14.97
C SER A 31 4.55 -5.89 14.98
N ASN A 32 3.36 -5.43 15.34
CA ASN A 32 3.01 -4.02 15.41
C ASN A 32 2.98 -3.31 14.05
N GLN A 33 2.63 -4.03 12.98
CA GLN A 33 2.54 -3.47 11.64
C GLN A 33 1.08 -3.31 11.23
N LEU A 34 0.74 -2.19 10.59
CA LEU A 34 -0.58 -1.95 10.02
C LEU A 34 -0.80 -2.93 8.86
N VAL A 35 -1.87 -3.72 8.93
CA VAL A 35 -2.20 -4.75 7.93
C VAL A 35 -3.52 -4.47 7.20
N ASP A 36 -4.43 -3.73 7.81
CA ASP A 36 -5.75 -3.47 7.23
C ASP A 36 -6.34 -2.16 7.78
N ILE A 37 -7.05 -1.45 6.92
CA ILE A 37 -7.89 -0.31 7.27
C ILE A 37 -9.30 -0.66 6.86
N CYS A 38 -10.25 -0.60 7.79
CA CYS A 38 -11.64 -0.99 7.58
C CYS A 38 -12.61 0.17 7.84
N ASN A 39 -13.81 0.08 7.26
CA ASN A 39 -14.91 0.99 7.61
C ASN A 39 -15.59 0.57 8.92
N GLU A 40 -16.66 1.27 9.29
CA GLU A 40 -17.50 1.02 10.46
C GLU A 40 -18.19 -0.37 10.46
N PHE A 41 -18.27 -1.03 9.30
CA PHE A 41 -18.87 -2.36 9.11
C PHE A 41 -17.82 -3.47 9.03
N ASP A 42 -16.58 -3.20 9.47
CA ASP A 42 -15.46 -4.12 9.43
C ASP A 42 -15.06 -4.59 8.01
N GLN A 43 -15.51 -3.88 6.97
CA GLN A 43 -15.13 -4.16 5.58
C GLN A 43 -13.79 -3.49 5.27
N SER A 44 -12.85 -4.26 4.71
CA SER A 44 -11.53 -3.75 4.30
C SER A 44 -11.66 -2.68 3.22
N ILE A 45 -11.02 -1.54 3.46
CA ILE A 45 -10.86 -0.40 2.54
C ILE A 45 -9.51 -0.53 1.82
N VAL A 46 -8.47 -0.87 2.57
CA VAL A 46 -7.13 -1.14 2.06
C VAL A 46 -6.39 -2.11 2.98
N SER A 47 -5.72 -3.11 2.37
CA SER A 47 -4.87 -4.06 3.08
C SER A 47 -3.44 -4.03 2.57
N PHE A 48 -2.51 -4.38 3.47
CA PHE A 48 -1.07 -4.33 3.24
C PHE A 48 -0.47 -5.71 3.49
N ALA A 49 0.20 -6.28 2.49
CA ALA A 49 1.04 -7.45 2.65
C ALA A 49 2.51 -7.04 2.58
N ARG A 50 3.33 -7.70 3.38
CA ARG A 50 4.76 -7.43 3.51
C ARG A 50 5.59 -8.65 3.12
N ASP A 51 6.81 -8.39 2.67
CA ASP A 51 7.82 -9.42 2.43
C ASP A 51 8.45 -9.90 3.76
N ALA A 52 9.40 -10.84 3.67
CA ALA A 52 10.10 -11.40 4.83
C ALA A 52 10.93 -10.35 5.61
N ASP A 53 11.32 -9.26 4.96
CA ASP A 53 12.07 -8.17 5.60
C ASP A 53 11.14 -7.08 6.17
N GLY A 54 9.82 -7.28 6.06
CA GLY A 54 8.81 -6.36 6.56
C GLY A 54 8.53 -5.18 5.64
N ALA A 55 9.05 -5.14 4.41
CA ALA A 55 8.71 -4.09 3.44
C ALA A 55 7.36 -4.38 2.77
N ILE A 56 6.59 -3.36 2.42
CA ILE A 56 5.27 -3.56 1.77
C ILE A 56 5.49 -4.09 0.36
N GLN A 57 5.07 -5.34 0.10
CA GLN A 57 5.14 -5.96 -1.22
C GLN A 57 3.82 -5.88 -1.99
N LYS A 58 2.69 -5.71 -1.28
CA LYS A 58 1.38 -5.58 -1.92
C LYS A 58 0.44 -4.66 -1.15
N ILE A 59 -0.28 -3.81 -1.87
CA ILE A 59 -1.38 -2.99 -1.36
C ILE A 59 -2.62 -3.36 -2.14
N THR A 60 -3.72 -3.70 -1.48
CA THR A 60 -4.99 -4.05 -2.13
C THR A 60 -6.10 -3.14 -1.64
N HIS A 61 -6.80 -2.49 -2.56
CA HIS A 61 -7.91 -1.59 -2.28
C HIS A 61 -9.26 -2.29 -2.43
N ALA A 62 -10.28 -1.80 -1.72
CA ALA A 62 -11.65 -2.36 -1.76
C ALA A 62 -12.29 -2.42 -3.15
N ASN A 63 -11.87 -1.54 -4.07
CA ASN A 63 -12.34 -1.55 -5.45
C ASN A 63 -11.66 -2.61 -6.33
N GLY A 64 -10.85 -3.50 -5.75
CA GLY A 64 -10.12 -4.55 -6.45
C GLY A 64 -8.84 -4.08 -7.13
N MET A 65 -8.49 -2.79 -7.05
CA MET A 65 -7.19 -2.30 -7.52
C MET A 65 -6.09 -2.73 -6.55
N TRP A 66 -4.91 -3.07 -7.07
CA TRP A 66 -3.74 -3.36 -6.25
C TRP A 66 -2.46 -2.74 -6.79
N GLN A 67 -1.47 -2.67 -5.90
CA GLN A 67 -0.09 -2.36 -6.21
C GLN A 67 0.78 -3.54 -5.79
N ASP A 68 1.62 -4.05 -6.67
CA ASP A 68 2.72 -4.96 -6.32
C ASP A 68 4.05 -4.19 -6.38
N ILE A 69 4.87 -4.35 -5.34
CA ILE A 69 6.12 -3.60 -5.15
C ILE A 69 7.23 -4.60 -4.85
N ALA A 70 8.34 -4.49 -5.57
CA ALA A 70 9.54 -5.29 -5.33
C ALA A 70 10.73 -4.39 -5.03
N TYR A 71 11.61 -4.87 -4.16
CA TYR A 71 12.79 -4.14 -3.71
C TYR A 71 14.07 -4.92 -4.00
N ASP A 72 15.18 -4.20 -4.14
CA ASP A 72 16.52 -4.79 -4.05
C ASP A 72 16.96 -4.94 -2.57
N ALA A 73 18.18 -5.43 -2.38
CA ALA A 73 18.76 -5.65 -1.04
C ALA A 73 18.94 -4.35 -0.24
N ASP A 74 19.11 -3.22 -0.92
CA ASP A 74 19.27 -1.89 -0.30
C ASP A 74 17.93 -1.17 -0.09
N LYS A 75 16.81 -1.87 -0.31
CA LYS A 75 15.43 -1.37 -0.18
C LYS A 75 15.05 -0.29 -1.20
N ASN A 76 15.74 -0.23 -2.34
CA ASN A 76 15.26 0.55 -3.49
C ASN A 76 14.17 -0.22 -4.23
N ILE A 77 13.15 0.48 -4.72
CA ILE A 77 12.08 -0.14 -5.52
C ILE A 77 12.64 -0.51 -6.89
N VAL A 78 12.63 -1.80 -7.24
CA VAL A 78 13.04 -2.29 -8.56
C VAL A 78 11.86 -2.59 -9.48
N SER A 79 10.66 -2.78 -8.92
CA SER A 79 9.43 -2.94 -9.69
C SER A 79 8.23 -2.35 -8.97
N LEU A 80 7.36 -1.68 -9.73
CA LEU A 80 6.06 -1.20 -9.28
C LEU A 80 5.02 -1.52 -10.35
N THR A 81 4.06 -2.38 -10.03
CA THR A 81 2.90 -2.67 -10.89
C THR A 81 1.64 -2.17 -10.21
N VAL A 82 0.79 -1.44 -10.94
CA VAL A 82 -0.55 -1.00 -10.51
C VAL A 82 -1.56 -1.60 -11.47
N ALA A 83 -2.56 -2.31 -10.95
CA ALA A 83 -3.52 -3.03 -11.77
C ALA A 83 -4.91 -3.09 -11.12
N THR A 84 -5.91 -3.31 -11.96
CA THR A 84 -7.24 -3.81 -11.57
C THR A 84 -7.37 -5.26 -12.04
N PRO A 85 -8.43 -6.00 -11.67
CA PRO A 85 -8.58 -7.39 -12.08
C PRO A 85 -8.54 -7.58 -13.60
N ASP A 86 -8.91 -6.53 -14.35
CA ASP A 86 -9.06 -6.58 -15.80
C ASP A 86 -7.85 -5.99 -16.56
N LYS A 87 -7.03 -5.14 -15.94
CA LYS A 87 -5.96 -4.42 -16.66
C LYS A 87 -4.81 -3.95 -15.78
N ILE A 88 -3.62 -3.93 -16.38
CA ILE A 88 -2.47 -3.20 -15.85
C ILE A 88 -2.66 -1.71 -16.19
N LEU A 89 -2.64 -0.88 -15.16
CA LEU A 89 -2.74 0.59 -15.30
C LEU A 89 -1.36 1.21 -15.52
N ALA A 90 -0.37 0.71 -14.79
CA ALA A 90 1.02 1.13 -14.90
C ALA A 90 1.96 0.01 -14.47
N GLN A 91 3.08 -0.13 -15.14
CA GLN A 91 4.17 -0.99 -14.72
C GLN A 91 5.49 -0.29 -14.94
N ASN A 92 6.32 -0.25 -13.89
CA ASN A 92 7.63 0.36 -13.92
C ASN A 92 8.68 -0.63 -13.43
N THR A 93 9.87 -0.59 -14.04
CA THR A 93 11.07 -1.24 -13.51
C THR A 93 12.20 -0.24 -13.39
N TYR A 94 13.05 -0.42 -12.39
CA TYR A 94 14.14 0.50 -12.09
C TYR A 94 15.45 -0.26 -11.89
N ARG A 95 16.58 0.38 -12.22
CA ARG A 95 17.91 -0.08 -11.87
C ARG A 95 18.70 1.04 -11.21
N TYR A 96 19.58 0.64 -10.31
CA TYR A 96 20.42 1.52 -9.52
C TYR A 96 21.89 1.16 -9.71
N ASP A 97 22.77 2.14 -9.57
CA ASP A 97 24.20 1.90 -9.43
C ASP A 97 24.54 1.49 -7.98
N GLY A 98 25.81 1.17 -7.72
CA GLY A 98 26.27 0.80 -6.38
C GLY A 98 26.24 1.93 -5.34
N ASN A 99 25.89 3.16 -5.73
CA ASN A 99 25.70 4.29 -4.82
C ASN A 99 24.21 4.57 -4.56
N GLY A 100 23.30 3.72 -5.06
CA GLY A 100 21.86 3.90 -4.94
C GLY A 100 21.28 4.96 -5.88
N GLN A 101 22.03 5.43 -6.88
CA GLN A 101 21.52 6.36 -7.89
C GLN A 101 20.79 5.58 -8.98
N ARG A 102 19.56 5.99 -9.30
CA ARG A 102 18.79 5.36 -10.38
C ARG A 102 19.43 5.64 -11.74
N ILE A 103 19.80 4.57 -12.43
CA ILE A 103 20.42 4.63 -13.77
C ILE A 103 19.47 4.19 -14.89
N GLU A 104 18.37 3.50 -14.56
CA GLU A 104 17.39 3.06 -15.56
C GLU A 104 15.96 3.17 -15.01
N LYS A 105 15.02 3.55 -15.88
CA LYS A 105 13.57 3.49 -15.67
C LYS A 105 12.92 3.01 -16.96
N ASN A 106 12.20 1.90 -16.89
CA ASN A 106 11.33 1.47 -17.97
C ASN A 106 9.88 1.64 -17.52
N GLU A 107 9.05 2.21 -18.40
CA GLU A 107 7.64 2.45 -18.14
C GLU A 107 6.81 1.73 -19.19
N LEU A 108 5.95 0.80 -18.76
CA LEU A 108 4.85 0.34 -19.56
C LEU A 108 3.60 1.03 -19.02
N THR A 109 3.23 2.14 -19.65
CA THR A 109 1.88 2.67 -19.47
C THR A 109 0.94 1.77 -20.25
N GLY A 110 -0.24 1.45 -19.71
CA GLY A 110 -1.26 0.67 -20.44
C GLY A 110 -1.81 1.37 -21.70
N HIS A 111 -1.15 2.44 -22.16
CA HIS A 111 -1.35 3.07 -23.44
C HIS A 111 -0.33 2.49 -24.43
N ASN A 112 -0.77 1.55 -25.26
CA ASN A 112 -0.06 1.21 -26.50
C ASN A 112 -0.08 2.45 -27.40
N THR A 113 0.93 3.32 -27.30
CA THR A 113 1.20 4.32 -28.32
C THR A 113 2.04 3.63 -29.40
N THR A 114 1.38 3.19 -30.47
CA THR A 114 2.06 2.89 -31.72
C THR A 114 2.72 4.18 -32.21
N LEU A 115 4.05 4.16 -32.40
CA LEU A 115 4.75 5.20 -33.16
C LEU A 115 4.40 5.10 -34.64
#